data_AF-A0A7R9C2M4-F1
#
_entry.id   AF-A0A7R9C2M4-F1
#
_cell.length_a   1.000
_cell.length_b   1.000
_cell.length_c   1.000
_cell.angle_alpha   90.00
_cell.angle_beta   90.00
_cell.angle_gamma   90.00
#
_symmetry.space_group_name_H-M   'P 1'
#
loop_
_entity.id
_entity.type
_entity.pdbx_description
1 polymer ?
#
loop_
_entity_poly.entity_id
_entity_poly.type
_entity_poly.pdbx_seq_one_letter_code
_entity_poly.pdbx_strand_id
1 'polypeptide(L)'
;NRYSLPFVFVPVENDGDIFKGTKEQILSSGSFLQIPWLAGNARDEGSLIVGDSLSSQSAMDYLSLNWQDLCPGVMDLSGITDSAEVTRLCEEIAFHYMGNEQISFDNYYNYLQVSEL
;
A
#
# COMPACT_ATOMS: atom_id res chain seq x y z
N ASN A 1 13.43 8.48 -10.39
CA ASN A 1 13.02 7.08 -10.62
C ASN A 1 11.73 6.85 -9.88
N ARG A 2 10.60 6.71 -10.59
CA ARG A 2 9.31 6.44 -9.95
C ARG A 2 9.23 4.94 -9.69
N TYR A 3 9.13 4.54 -8.42
CA TYR A 3 8.72 3.21 -8.02
C TYR A 3 7.22 3.10 -8.29
N SER A 4 6.85 2.91 -9.56
CA SER A 4 5.50 2.47 -9.89
C SER A 4 5.47 0.96 -9.71
N LEU A 5 4.53 0.45 -8.92
CA LEU A 5 4.13 -0.95 -8.96
C LEU A 5 3.98 -1.39 -10.44
N PRO A 6 4.29 -2.65 -10.79
CA PRO A 6 4.38 -3.11 -12.20
C PRO A 6 3.05 -3.12 -12.97
N PHE A 7 2.00 -2.54 -12.41
CA PHE A 7 0.66 -2.51 -12.99
C PHE A 7 0.56 -1.37 -14.01
N VAL A 8 1.12 -1.58 -15.20
CA VAL A 8 1.02 -0.63 -16.34
C VAL A 8 -0.41 -0.54 -16.88
N PHE A 9 -1.22 -1.59 -16.65
CA PHE A 9 -2.64 -1.62 -16.98
C PHE A 9 -3.40 -2.16 -15.77
N VAL A 10 -4.27 -1.33 -15.20
CA VAL A 10 -5.18 -1.69 -14.11
C VAL A 10 -6.63 -1.52 -14.59
N PRO A 11 -7.60 -2.20 -13.95
CA PRO A 11 -9.00 -1.86 -14.17
C PRO A 11 -9.22 -0.37 -13.91
N VAL A 12 -9.83 0.32 -14.87
CA VAL A 12 -10.24 1.72 -14.74
C VAL A 12 -11.75 1.82 -14.74
N GLU A 13 -12.29 2.76 -13.99
CA GLU A 13 -13.68 3.16 -14.15
C GLU A 13 -13.86 3.65 -15.59
N ASN A 14 -14.79 3.04 -16.31
CA ASN A 14 -15.02 3.32 -17.71
C ASN A 14 -16.53 3.55 -17.89
N ASP A 15 -16.91 4.77 -18.32
CA ASP A 15 -18.22 5.35 -18.69
C ASP A 15 -19.47 4.44 -18.66
N GLY A 16 -19.64 3.63 -17.60
CA GLY A 16 -20.71 2.67 -17.49
C GLY A 16 -20.61 1.46 -18.41
N ASP A 17 -19.44 0.96 -18.83
CA ASP A 17 -19.32 -0.32 -19.57
C ASP A 17 -19.23 -1.51 -18.60
N ILE A 18 -18.03 -1.82 -18.13
CA ILE A 18 -17.74 -2.91 -17.19
C ILE A 18 -18.16 -2.52 -15.76
N PHE A 19 -17.82 -1.31 -15.31
CA PHE A 19 -18.22 -0.77 -14.02
C PHE A 19 -19.32 0.27 -14.22
N LYS A 20 -20.50 0.05 -13.63
CA LYS A 20 -21.67 0.94 -13.76
C LYS A 20 -21.68 2.09 -12.73
N GLY A 21 -20.51 2.54 -12.29
CA GLY A 21 -20.32 3.55 -11.25
C GLY A 21 -18.96 3.36 -10.56
N THR A 22 -18.65 4.21 -9.58
CA THR A 22 -17.45 4.01 -8.76
C THR A 22 -17.58 2.77 -7.90
N LYS A 23 -16.45 2.21 -7.45
CA LYS A 23 -16.47 1.05 -6.54
C LYS A 23 -17.28 1.36 -5.26
N GLU A 24 -17.16 2.57 -4.71
CA GLU A 24 -17.92 3.01 -3.53
C GLU A 24 -19.42 3.08 -3.82
N GLN A 25 -19.82 3.58 -5.00
CA GLN A 25 -21.22 3.65 -5.42
C GLN A 25 -21.82 2.25 -5.60
N ILE A 26 -21.11 1.34 -6.26
CA ILE A 26 -21.56 -0.04 -6.50
C ILE A 26 -21.74 -0.77 -5.16
N LEU A 27 -20.76 -0.65 -4.26
CA LEU A 27 -20.79 -1.31 -2.94
C LEU A 27 -21.90 -0.73 -2.05
N SER A 28 -21.99 0.60 -1.94
CA SER A 28 -22.97 1.25 -1.06
C SER A 28 -24.42 1.12 -1.54
N SER A 29 -24.65 1.09 -2.86
CA SER A 29 -25.99 0.92 -3.43
C SER A 29 -26.48 -0.53 -3.43
N GLY A 30 -25.60 -1.51 -3.21
CA GLY A 30 -25.94 -2.92 -3.37
C GLY A 30 -26.13 -3.35 -4.82
N SER A 31 -25.62 -2.58 -5.79
CA SER A 31 -25.75 -2.82 -7.24
C SER A 31 -24.84 -3.95 -7.74
N PHE A 32 -24.90 -5.09 -7.07
CA PHE A 32 -24.16 -6.31 -7.38
C PHE A 32 -25.00 -7.54 -7.01
N LEU A 33 -24.64 -8.69 -7.60
CA LEU A 33 -25.31 -9.95 -7.31
C LEU A 33 -25.05 -10.36 -5.86
N GLN A 34 -26.13 -10.66 -5.13
CA GLN A 34 -26.07 -11.11 -3.74
C GLN A 34 -25.80 -12.61 -3.67
N ILE A 35 -24.53 -12.97 -3.85
CA ILE A 35 -24.05 -14.36 -3.75
C ILE A 35 -23.18 -14.54 -2.50
N PRO A 36 -23.14 -15.75 -1.90
CA PRO A 36 -22.19 -16.03 -0.82
C PRO A 36 -20.75 -15.74 -1.28
N TRP A 37 -20.04 -14.91 -0.53
CA TRP A 37 -18.67 -14.52 -0.82
C TRP A 37 -17.80 -14.79 0.40
N LEU A 38 -16.63 -15.40 0.17
CA LEU A 38 -15.59 -15.59 1.17
C LEU A 38 -14.33 -14.88 0.67
N ALA A 39 -13.81 -13.97 1.47
CA ALA A 39 -12.55 -13.29 1.26
C ALA A 39 -11.70 -13.40 2.51
N GLY A 40 -10.38 -13.39 2.32
CA GLY A 40 -9.40 -13.40 3.39
C GLY A 40 -8.04 -12.98 2.86
N ASN A 41 -7.14 -12.66 3.78
CA ASN A 41 -5.77 -12.24 3.53
C ASN A 41 -4.79 -13.20 4.18
N ALA A 42 -3.57 -13.28 3.66
CA ALA A 42 -2.46 -13.92 4.36
C ALA A 42 -1.84 -12.97 5.39
N ARG A 43 -1.18 -13.55 6.40
CA ARG A 43 -0.55 -12.80 7.50
C ARG A 43 0.47 -11.77 7.01
N ASP A 44 1.26 -12.12 6.00
CA ASP A 44 2.47 -11.40 5.59
C ASP A 44 2.43 -10.98 4.10
N GLU A 45 1.27 -10.58 3.56
CA GLU A 45 1.12 -10.19 2.15
C GLU A 45 2.02 -9.02 1.73
N GLY A 46 2.33 -8.11 2.67
CA GLY A 46 3.24 -7.00 2.44
C GLY A 46 4.63 -7.42 1.97
N SER A 47 5.04 -8.67 2.25
CA SER A 47 6.33 -9.22 1.79
C SER A 47 6.46 -9.27 0.28
N LEU A 48 5.34 -9.28 -0.47
CA LEU A 48 5.36 -9.20 -1.94
C LEU A 48 5.80 -7.83 -2.45
N ILE A 49 5.58 -6.76 -1.68
CA ILE A 49 5.90 -5.39 -2.08
C ILE A 49 7.32 -5.03 -1.66
N VAL A 50 7.71 -5.42 -0.44
CA VAL A 50 8.99 -5.05 0.18
C VAL A 50 10.00 -6.20 0.25
N GLY A 51 9.72 -7.33 -0.41
CA GLY A 51 10.57 -8.53 -0.40
C GLY A 51 11.97 -8.30 -0.96
N ASP A 52 12.12 -7.42 -1.96
CA ASP A 52 13.45 -7.07 -2.48
C ASP A 52 14.26 -6.27 -1.46
N SER A 53 13.61 -5.46 -0.62
CA SER A 53 14.29 -4.76 0.49
C SER A 53 14.84 -5.74 1.52
N LEU A 54 14.20 -6.90 1.69
CA LEU A 54 14.68 -7.97 2.57
C LEU A 54 15.90 -8.73 2.05
N SER A 55 16.28 -8.53 0.79
CA SER A 55 17.35 -9.30 0.18
C SER A 55 18.74 -8.99 0.76
N SER A 56 18.92 -7.83 1.40
CA SER A 56 20.21 -7.42 1.98
C SER A 56 20.08 -6.29 3.00
N GLN A 57 21.04 -6.18 3.92
CA GLN A 57 21.16 -5.03 4.84
C GLN A 57 21.23 -3.71 4.09
N SER A 58 21.98 -3.65 2.99
CA SER A 58 22.07 -2.44 2.17
C SER A 58 20.72 -2.00 1.59
N ALA A 59 19.84 -2.94 1.24
CA ALA A 59 18.52 -2.60 0.71
C ALA A 59 17.58 -2.12 1.83
N MET A 60 17.67 -2.72 3.02
CA MET A 60 16.97 -2.25 4.22
C MET A 60 17.41 -0.85 4.65
N ASP A 61 18.72 -0.60 4.69
CA ASP A 61 19.27 0.72 5.03
C ASP A 61 18.83 1.77 4.01
N TYR A 62 18.82 1.42 2.72
CA TYR A 62 18.32 2.29 1.66
C TYR A 62 16.83 2.62 1.85
N LEU A 63 16.00 1.63 2.18
CA LEU A 63 14.59 1.86 2.48
C LEU A 63 14.42 2.80 3.68
N SER A 64 15.17 2.57 4.76
CA SER A 64 15.09 3.41 5.97
C SER A 64 15.51 4.84 5.70
N LEU A 65 16.60 5.06 4.96
CA LEU A 65 17.15 6.39 4.72
C LEU A 65 16.33 7.20 3.70
N ASN A 66 15.63 6.52 2.80
CA ASN A 66 14.91 7.15 1.70
C ASN A 66 13.38 6.96 1.83
N TRP A 67 12.88 6.62 3.03
CA TRP A 67 11.47 6.30 3.25
C TRP A 67 10.53 7.37 2.68
N GLN A 68 10.80 8.66 2.89
CA GLN A 68 9.95 9.75 2.39
C GLN A 68 9.83 9.79 0.87
N ASP A 69 10.89 9.39 0.15
CA ASP A 69 10.89 9.35 -1.31
C ASP A 69 10.24 8.06 -1.85
N LEU A 70 10.36 6.96 -1.10
CA LEU A 70 9.91 5.62 -1.50
C LEU A 70 8.45 5.35 -1.12
N CYS A 71 8.03 5.81 0.06
CA CYS A 71 6.73 5.56 0.66
C CYS A 71 5.55 5.82 -0.27
N PRO A 72 5.49 6.92 -1.04
CA PRO A 72 4.34 7.17 -1.92
C PRO A 72 4.14 6.07 -2.97
N GLY A 73 5.23 5.48 -3.47
CA GLY A 73 5.18 4.36 -4.41
C GLY A 73 4.89 3.03 -3.72
N VAL A 74 5.50 2.79 -2.55
CA VAL A 74 5.31 1.57 -1.75
C VAL A 74 3.86 1.43 -1.28
N MET A 75 3.23 2.55 -0.88
CA MET A 75 1.89 2.61 -0.31
C MET A 75 0.80 2.97 -1.32
N ASP A 76 1.14 3.08 -2.61
CA ASP A 76 0.25 3.52 -3.70
C ASP A 76 -0.56 4.79 -3.36
N LEU A 77 0.14 5.84 -2.92
CA LEU A 77 -0.46 7.15 -2.64
C LEU A 77 -0.63 8.00 -3.91
N SER A 78 -0.57 7.37 -5.08
CA SER A 78 -0.57 8.04 -6.39
C SER A 78 -1.86 8.84 -6.68
N GLY A 79 -2.96 8.51 -5.99
CA GLY A 79 -4.23 9.24 -6.05
C GLY A 79 -4.26 10.55 -5.25
N ILE A 80 -3.26 10.83 -4.41
CA ILE A 80 -3.19 12.04 -3.60
C ILE A 80 -2.33 13.07 -4.32
N THR A 81 -2.90 14.24 -4.63
CA THR A 81 -2.21 15.29 -5.41
C THR A 81 -1.51 16.33 -4.55
N ASP A 82 -1.88 16.46 -3.27
CA ASP A 82 -1.23 17.37 -2.32
C ASP A 82 0.05 16.73 -1.76
N SER A 83 1.19 17.29 -2.13
CA SER A 83 2.51 16.84 -1.64
C SER A 83 2.68 16.94 -0.12
N ALA A 84 2.06 17.93 0.53
CA ALA A 84 2.15 18.08 1.98
C ALA A 84 1.35 16.97 2.68
N GLU A 85 0.20 16.61 2.13
CA GLU A 85 -0.59 15.47 2.60
C GLU A 85 0.16 14.15 2.44
N VAL A 86 0.78 13.91 1.28
CA VAL A 86 1.61 12.73 1.03
C VAL A 86 2.74 12.62 2.05
N THR A 87 3.46 13.72 2.30
CA THR A 87 4.55 13.75 3.27
C THR A 87 4.05 13.40 4.67
N ARG A 88 2.97 14.06 5.13
CA ARG A 88 2.35 13.81 6.43
C ARG A 88 1.93 12.34 6.59
N LEU A 89 1.29 11.76 5.57
CA LEU A 89 0.87 10.36 5.60
C LEU A 89 2.08 9.42 5.69
N CYS A 90 3.15 9.69 4.96
CA CYS A 90 4.36 8.87 5.03
C CYS A 90 5.05 8.93 6.40
N GLU A 91 5.02 10.09 7.07
CA GLU A 91 5.46 10.23 8.47
C GLU A 91 4.54 9.46 9.43
N GLU A 92 3.22 9.57 9.27
CA GLU A 92 2.25 8.85 10.11
C GLU A 92 2.35 7.34 9.95
N ILE A 93 2.55 6.85 8.73
CA ILE A 93 2.76 5.42 8.45
C ILE A 93 4.05 4.96 9.12
N ALA A 94 5.16 5.68 8.93
CA ALA A 94 6.42 5.35 9.59
C ALA A 94 6.24 5.32 11.12
N PHE A 95 5.61 6.33 11.70
CA PHE A 95 5.38 6.38 13.14
C PHE A 95 4.44 5.27 13.64
N HIS A 96 3.38 4.95 12.91
CA HIS A 96 2.45 3.89 13.27
C HIS A 96 3.14 2.53 13.38
N TYR A 97 3.99 2.20 12.40
CA TYR A 97 4.64 0.91 12.32
C TYR A 97 5.97 0.85 13.09
N MET A 98 6.75 1.93 13.09
CA MET A 98 8.13 1.97 13.60
C MET A 98 8.26 2.77 14.90
N GLY A 99 7.25 3.55 15.28
CA GLY A 99 7.35 4.51 16.38
C GLY A 99 8.52 5.46 16.15
N ASN A 100 9.48 5.44 17.07
CA ASN A 100 10.70 6.24 17.00
C ASN A 100 11.93 5.44 16.52
N GLU A 101 11.74 4.19 16.08
CA GLU A 101 12.81 3.32 15.61
C GLU A 101 13.06 3.50 14.10
N GLN A 102 14.28 3.19 13.66
CA GLN A 102 14.59 3.09 12.24
C GLN A 102 14.18 1.72 11.70
N ILE A 103 13.92 1.63 10.38
CA ILE A 103 13.64 0.36 9.72
C ILE A 103 14.89 -0.50 9.77
N SER A 104 14.77 -1.71 10.32
CA SER A 104 15.86 -2.67 10.42
C SER A 104 15.31 -4.09 10.25
N PHE A 105 16.19 -5.08 10.11
CA PHE A 105 15.75 -6.48 10.13
C PHE A 105 15.15 -6.90 11.48
N ASP A 106 15.60 -6.29 12.58
CA ASP A 106 15.19 -6.66 13.94
C ASP A 106 13.72 -6.31 14.22
N ASN A 107 13.22 -5.24 13.60
CA ASN A 107 11.83 -4.79 13.72
C ASN A 107 11.01 -5.03 12.44
N TYR A 108 11.60 -5.66 11.42
CA TYR A 108 10.98 -5.81 10.10
C TYR A 108 9.64 -6.55 10.10
N TYR A 109 9.54 -7.64 10.88
CA TYR A 109 8.32 -8.46 10.93
C TYR A 109 7.14 -7.73 11.58
N ASN A 110 7.36 -6.60 12.26
CA ASN A 110 6.29 -5.74 12.73
C ASN A 110 5.59 -5.00 11.57
N TYR A 111 6.18 -5.01 10.37
CA TYR A 111 5.72 -4.24 9.20
C TYR A 111 5.03 -5.11 8.14
N LEU A 112 5.25 -6.43 8.19
CA LEU A 112 4.65 -7.36 7.24
C LEU A 112 3.19 -7.67 7.54
N GLN A 113 2.81 -7.50 8.81
CA GLN A 113 1.47 -7.74 9.27
C GLN A 113 0.62 -6.53 8.93
N VAL A 114 -0.38 -6.74 8.07
CA VAL A 114 -1.57 -5.87 8.09
C VAL A 114 -2.24 -6.16 9.42
N SER A 115 -1.90 -5.41 10.47
CA SER A 115 -2.62 -5.54 11.74
C SER A 115 -4.07 -5.14 11.49
N GLU A 116 -4.99 -5.95 11.99
CA GLU A 116 -6.43 -5.69 11.95
C GLU A 116 -6.70 -4.22 12.34
N LEU A 117 -7.12 -3.42 11.36
CA LEU A 117 -7.82 -2.16 11.58
C LEU A 117 -9.31 -2.45 11.77
#